data_AF-A0A9D5YM45-F1
#
_entry.id   AF-A0A9D5YM45-F1
#
_cell.length_a   1.000
_cell.length_b   1.000
_cell.length_c   1.000
_cell.angle_alpha   90.00
_cell.angle_beta   90.00
_cell.angle_gamma   90.00
#
_symmetry.space_group_name_H-M   'P 1'
#
loop_
_entity.id
_entity.type
_entity.pdbx_description
1 polymer ?
#
loop_
_entity_poly.entity_id
_entity_poly.type
_entity_poly.pdbx_seq_one_letter_code
_entity_poly.pdbx_strand_id
1 'polypeptide(L)'
;MAPSGIGSVYYLGRNPSRDAMIAAIAGLVCGVLSGLGIGGGTLLMVYMTAIAGMEQTTAQGINLLYFLPTAACALFLHAKNRLLHLKTILPAAIAGCVCAVGTALLATEIDTELLRKLFGGFLLLVGIKELLYRDKKDK
;
A
#
# COMPACT_ATOMS: atom_id res chain seq x y z
N MET A 1 -11.46 19.07 -20.08
CA MET A 1 -11.66 17.71 -20.60
C MET A 1 -12.03 16.84 -19.41
N ALA A 2 -13.31 16.51 -19.25
CA ALA A 2 -13.82 15.80 -18.07
C ALA A 2 -13.31 14.34 -18.08
N PRO A 3 -12.86 13.78 -16.95
CA PRO A 3 -12.44 12.39 -16.91
C PRO A 3 -13.69 11.50 -16.96
N SER A 4 -13.92 10.90 -18.13
CA SER A 4 -14.97 9.92 -18.41
C SER A 4 -14.62 8.55 -17.80
N GLY A 5 -14.56 8.50 -16.48
CA GLY A 5 -14.39 7.29 -15.69
C GLY A 5 -15.19 7.40 -14.39
N ILE A 6 -15.22 6.30 -13.63
CA ILE A 6 -15.97 6.06 -12.37
C ILE A 6 -15.98 7.25 -11.37
N GLY A 7 -15.04 8.19 -11.48
CA GLY A 7 -15.06 9.49 -10.81
C GLY A 7 -16.37 10.29 -10.98
N SER A 8 -17.13 10.14 -12.09
CA SER A 8 -18.41 10.85 -12.25
C SER A 8 -19.47 10.51 -11.20
N VAL A 9 -19.36 9.34 -10.54
CA VAL A 9 -20.26 8.94 -9.44
C VAL A 9 -19.92 9.71 -8.15
N TYR A 10 -18.67 10.13 -7.96
CA TYR A 10 -18.21 10.88 -6.80
C TYR A 10 -18.42 12.40 -6.91
N TYR A 11 -18.57 12.94 -8.13
CA TYR A 11 -18.73 14.39 -8.33
C TYR A 11 -20.17 14.90 -8.19
N LEU A 12 -21.18 14.04 -8.14
CA LEU A 12 -22.59 14.44 -8.18
C LEU A 12 -23.24 14.79 -6.82
N GLY A 13 -22.46 14.87 -5.74
CA GLY A 13 -22.99 15.21 -4.41
C GLY A 13 -21.91 15.36 -3.34
N ARG A 14 -20.95 16.26 -3.56
CA ARG A 14 -19.77 16.46 -2.71
C ARG A 14 -20.17 16.99 -1.33
N ASN A 15 -20.25 16.08 -0.36
CA ASN A 15 -20.39 16.41 1.05
C ASN A 15 -19.07 16.03 1.74
N PRO A 16 -18.15 16.99 1.97
CA PRO A 16 -16.76 16.70 2.37
C PRO A 16 -16.64 15.92 3.69
N SER A 17 -17.66 15.98 4.54
CA SER A 17 -17.76 15.18 5.77
C SER A 17 -17.98 13.68 5.51
N ARG A 18 -18.72 13.30 4.46
CA ARG A 18 -18.96 11.88 4.11
C ARG A 18 -17.72 11.22 3.53
N ASP A 19 -17.03 11.91 2.63
CA ASP A 19 -15.81 11.39 1.99
C ASP A 19 -14.69 11.16 3.02
N ALA A 20 -14.52 12.10 3.96
CA ALA A 20 -13.59 11.95 5.07
C ALA A 20 -13.94 10.76 5.96
N MET A 21 -15.23 10.54 6.25
CA MET A 21 -15.69 9.42 7.06
C MET A 21 -15.44 8.07 6.37
N ILE A 22 -15.72 7.97 5.06
CA ILE A 22 -15.47 6.74 4.29
C ILE A 22 -13.96 6.45 4.23
N ALA A 23 -13.12 7.47 3.98
CA ALA A 23 -11.68 7.33 3.98
C ALA A 23 -11.12 6.88 5.35
N ALA A 24 -11.67 7.43 6.45
CA ALA A 24 -11.29 7.03 7.80
C ALA A 24 -11.65 5.55 8.09
N ILE A 25 -12.84 5.11 7.67
CA ILE A 25 -13.26 3.71 7.83
C ILE A 25 -12.39 2.79 6.97
N ALA A 26 -12.14 3.14 5.72
CA ALA A 26 -11.29 2.36 4.83
C ALA A 26 -9.86 2.23 5.39
N GLY A 27 -9.29 3.34 5.89
CA GLY A 27 -7.99 3.35 6.56
C GLY A 27 -7.95 2.49 7.82
N LEU A 28 -9.01 2.52 8.63
CA LEU A 28 -9.14 1.70 9.84
C LEU A 28 -9.20 0.21 9.49
N VAL A 29 -10.05 -0.17 8.53
CA VAL A 29 -10.17 -1.56 8.07
C VAL A 29 -8.85 -2.07 7.51
N CYS A 30 -8.19 -1.29 6.64
CA CYS A 30 -6.87 -1.63 6.14
C CYS A 30 -5.86 -1.77 7.29
N GLY A 31 -5.89 -0.85 8.26
CA GLY A 31 -5.12 -0.90 9.52
C GLY A 31 -5.23 -2.24 10.25
N VAL A 32 -6.47 -2.68 10.51
CA VAL A 32 -6.74 -3.96 11.17
C VAL A 32 -6.20 -5.12 10.34
N LEU A 33 -6.47 -5.16 9.03
CA LEU A 33 -5.99 -6.22 8.14
C LEU A 33 -4.45 -6.29 8.10
N SER A 34 -3.78 -5.14 8.16
CA SER A 34 -2.33 -5.07 8.25
C SER A 34 -1.80 -5.64 9.56
N GLY A 35 -2.45 -5.33 10.69
CA GLY A 35 -2.13 -5.92 11.99
C GLY A 35 -2.37 -7.43 12.06
N LEU A 36 -3.30 -7.95 11.27
CA LEU A 36 -3.56 -9.39 11.11
C LEU A 36 -2.55 -10.10 10.18
N GLY A 37 -1.59 -9.36 9.59
CA GLY A 37 -0.57 -9.92 8.71
C GLY A 37 -1.03 -10.11 7.25
N ILE A 38 -2.23 -9.65 6.88
CA ILE A 38 -2.78 -9.76 5.52
C ILE A 38 -2.14 -8.71 4.58
N GLY A 39 -1.57 -7.63 5.14
CA GLY A 39 -0.94 -6.55 4.39
C GLY A 39 -1.95 -5.51 3.90
N GLY A 40 -2.28 -4.54 4.75
CA GLY A 40 -3.34 -3.54 4.47
C GLY A 40 -2.95 -2.47 3.45
N GLY A 41 -1.66 -2.19 3.27
CA GLY A 41 -1.21 -1.10 2.40
C GLY A 41 -1.49 -1.32 0.90
N THR A 42 -1.37 -2.56 0.43
CA THR A 42 -1.71 -2.91 -0.95
C THR A 42 -3.21 -2.72 -1.21
N LEU A 43 -4.05 -3.12 -0.26
CA LEU A 43 -5.50 -2.96 -0.33
C LEU A 43 -5.91 -1.49 -0.31
N LEU A 44 -5.28 -0.71 0.58
CA LEU A 44 -5.47 0.74 0.66
C LEU A 44 -5.11 1.42 -0.66
N MET A 45 -4.02 1.00 -1.31
CA MET A 45 -3.63 1.53 -2.61
C MET A 45 -4.68 1.23 -3.68
N VAL A 46 -5.19 0.00 -3.76
CA VAL A 46 -6.26 -0.39 -4.70
C VAL A 46 -7.52 0.45 -4.46
N TYR A 47 -7.90 0.67 -3.20
CA TYR A 47 -9.02 1.54 -2.87
C TYR A 47 -8.79 2.97 -3.39
N MET A 48 -7.63 3.55 -3.12
CA MET A 48 -7.34 4.93 -3.54
C MET A 48 -7.31 5.09 -5.07
N THR A 49 -6.72 4.15 -5.79
CA THR A 49 -6.49 4.30 -7.24
C THR A 49 -7.65 3.81 -8.09
N ALA A 50 -8.27 2.68 -7.73
CA ALA A 50 -9.35 2.07 -8.50
C ALA A 50 -10.74 2.60 -8.10
N ILE A 51 -10.95 2.91 -6.82
CA ILE A 51 -12.25 3.34 -6.29
C ILE A 51 -12.30 4.87 -6.14
N ALA A 52 -11.33 5.46 -5.43
CA ALA A 52 -11.30 6.91 -5.19
C ALA A 52 -10.72 7.71 -6.37
N GLY A 53 -10.19 7.04 -7.41
CA GLY A 53 -9.67 7.68 -8.62
C GLY A 53 -8.45 8.58 -8.38
N MET A 54 -7.73 8.38 -7.28
CA MET A 54 -6.56 9.18 -6.91
C MET A 54 -5.39 8.90 -7.85
N GLU A 55 -4.57 9.93 -8.09
CA GLU A 55 -3.32 9.79 -8.82
C GLU A 55 -2.39 8.77 -8.14
N GLN A 56 -1.73 7.93 -8.94
CA GLN A 56 -0.88 6.84 -8.47
C GLN A 56 0.23 7.34 -7.53
N THR A 57 0.89 8.46 -7.86
CA THR A 57 1.96 9.06 -7.07
C THR A 57 1.47 9.46 -5.67
N THR A 58 0.33 10.14 -5.61
CA THR A 58 -0.29 10.56 -4.35
C THR A 58 -0.72 9.36 -3.52
N ALA A 59 -1.36 8.37 -4.16
CA ALA A 59 -1.80 7.15 -3.50
C ALA A 59 -0.62 6.36 -2.90
N GLN A 60 0.49 6.24 -3.62
CA GLN A 60 1.70 5.59 -3.12
C GLN A 60 2.33 6.35 -1.95
N GLY A 61 2.35 7.69 -2.00
CA GLY A 61 2.82 8.53 -0.90
C GLY A 61 1.98 8.34 0.37
N ILE A 62 0.64 8.33 0.24
CA ILE A 62 -0.27 8.07 1.38
C ILE A 62 -0.05 6.66 1.93
N ASN A 63 0.14 5.67 1.07
CA ASN A 63 0.41 4.29 1.48
C ASN A 63 1.73 4.17 2.29
N LEU A 64 2.77 4.92 1.93
CA LEU A 64 4.02 4.98 2.70
C LEU A 64 3.78 5.61 4.09
N LEU A 65 3.00 6.69 4.13
CA LEU A 65 2.63 7.34 5.38
C LEU A 65 1.84 6.41 6.31
N TYR A 66 0.96 5.60 5.72
CA TYR A 66 0.21 4.55 6.41
C TYR A 66 1.11 3.46 7.03
N PHE A 67 2.23 3.14 6.38
CA PHE A 67 3.19 2.17 6.93
C PHE A 67 3.98 2.69 8.14
N LEU A 68 4.20 4.00 8.29
CA LEU A 68 4.97 4.57 9.41
C LEU A 68 4.45 4.16 10.80
N PRO A 69 3.17 4.41 11.17
CA PRO A 69 2.66 4.02 12.48
C PRO A 69 2.64 2.50 12.66
N THR A 70 2.32 1.76 11.59
CA THR A 70 2.31 0.29 11.61
C THR A 70 3.70 -0.27 11.88
N ALA A 71 4.72 0.23 11.19
CA ALA A 71 6.11 -0.16 11.36
C ALA A 71 6.64 0.24 12.74
N ALA A 72 6.27 1.41 13.25
CA ALA A 72 6.64 1.85 14.59
C ALA A 72 6.09 0.90 15.67
N CYS A 73 4.81 0.53 15.58
CA CYS A 73 4.20 -0.45 16.49
C CYS A 73 4.86 -1.83 16.35
N ALA A 74 5.07 -2.31 15.13
CA ALA A 74 5.72 -3.60 14.89
C ALA A 74 7.15 -3.65 15.46
N LEU A 75 7.93 -2.59 15.23
CA LEU A 75 9.28 -2.46 15.75
C LEU A 75 9.29 -2.40 17.28
N PHE A 76 8.38 -1.64 17.89
CA PHE A 76 8.25 -1.55 19.35
C PHE A 76 7.95 -2.92 19.98
N LEU A 77 7.01 -3.68 19.41
CA LEU A 77 6.66 -5.02 19.91
C LEU A 77 7.83 -6.01 19.75
N HIS A 78 8.52 -6.00 18.61
CA HIS A 78 9.70 -6.85 18.39
C HIS A 78 10.88 -6.46 19.29
N ALA A 79 11.07 -5.17 19.53
CA ALA A 79 12.07 -4.64 20.46
C ALA A 79 11.80 -5.13 21.89
N LYS A 80 10.54 -5.01 22.34
CA LYS A 80 10.11 -5.46 23.67
C LYS A 80 10.31 -6.96 23.85
N ASN A 81 10.08 -7.75 22.80
CA ASN A 81 10.23 -9.21 22.83
C ASN A 81 11.67 -9.71 22.64
N ARG A 82 12.69 -8.82 22.62
CA ARG A 82 14.11 -9.16 22.43
C ARG A 82 14.42 -9.89 21.11
N LEU A 83 13.55 -9.78 20.11
CA LEU A 83 13.70 -10.46 18.81
C LEU A 83 14.59 -9.67 17.82
N LEU A 84 15.26 -8.60 18.28
CA LEU A 84 16.06 -7.74 17.42
C LEU A 84 17.52 -8.19 17.36
N HIS A 85 17.84 -9.00 16.36
CA HIS A 85 19.23 -9.30 16.00
C HIS A 85 19.82 -8.17 15.16
N LEU A 86 20.34 -7.13 15.84
CA LEU A 86 20.88 -5.92 15.20
C LEU A 86 21.96 -6.20 14.15
N LYS A 87 22.74 -7.28 14.31
CA LYS A 87 23.75 -7.70 13.32
C LYS A 87 23.15 -8.07 11.95
N THR A 88 21.89 -8.52 11.93
CA THR A 88 21.17 -8.89 10.70
C THR A 88 20.26 -7.77 10.23
N ILE A 89 19.60 -7.08 11.17
CA ILE A 89 18.66 -6.00 10.87
C ILE A 89 19.38 -4.79 10.28
N LEU A 90 20.56 -4.42 10.80
CA LEU A 90 21.23 -3.20 10.39
C LEU A 90 21.70 -3.25 8.91
N PRO A 91 22.36 -4.33 8.43
CA PRO A 91 22.65 -4.46 6.99
C PRO A 91 21.40 -4.45 6.12
N ALA A 92 20.33 -5.15 6.55
CA ALA A 92 19.07 -5.20 5.81
C ALA A 92 18.38 -3.83 5.76
N ALA A 93 18.40 -3.07 6.86
CA ALA A 93 17.84 -1.73 6.93
C ALA A 93 18.62 -0.76 6.03
N ILE A 94 19.96 -0.81 6.05
CA ILE A 94 20.80 0.04 5.19
C ILE A 94 20.56 -0.30 3.71
N ALA A 95 20.60 -1.59 3.34
CA ALA A 95 20.35 -2.02 1.97
C ALA A 95 18.94 -1.62 1.51
N GLY A 96 17.94 -1.78 2.38
CA GLY A 96 16.56 -1.36 2.16
C GLY A 96 16.44 0.14 1.95
N CYS A 97 17.06 0.97 2.79
CA CYS A 97 17.08 2.42 2.65
C CYS A 97 17.73 2.86 1.34
N VAL A 98 18.88 2.29 0.97
CA VAL A 98 19.57 2.61 -0.29
C VAL A 98 18.72 2.24 -1.49
N CYS A 99 18.12 1.04 -1.50
CA CYS A 99 17.18 0.64 -2.56
C CYS A 99 15.93 1.52 -2.60
N ALA A 100 15.36 1.88 -1.46
CA ALA A 100 14.17 2.72 -1.38
C ALA A 100 14.44 4.12 -1.96
N VAL A 101 15.55 4.76 -1.58
CA VAL A 101 15.94 6.05 -2.13
C VAL A 101 16.23 5.94 -3.64
N GLY A 102 17.02 4.95 -4.06
CA GLY A 102 17.34 4.75 -5.47
C GLY A 102 16.10 4.52 -6.34
N THR A 103 15.19 3.66 -5.90
CA THR A 103 13.93 3.39 -6.63
C THR A 103 12.94 4.55 -6.57
N ALA A 104 12.88 5.31 -5.48
CA ALA A 104 12.05 6.51 -5.39
C ALA A 104 12.52 7.59 -6.38
N LEU A 105 13.84 7.81 -6.50
CA LEU A 105 14.40 8.75 -7.47
C LEU A 105 14.20 8.29 -8.92
N LEU A 106 14.27 6.98 -9.19
CA LEU A 106 13.92 6.46 -10.51
C LEU A 106 12.41 6.61 -10.80
N ALA A 107 11.56 6.46 -9.79
CA ALA A 107 10.12 6.57 -9.95
C ALA A 107 9.65 7.99 -10.28
N THR A 108 10.40 9.04 -9.91
CA THR A 108 10.05 10.43 -10.28
C THR A 108 10.24 10.73 -11.76
N GLU A 109 11.07 9.95 -12.47
CA GLU A 109 11.31 10.07 -13.91
C GLU A 109 10.32 9.22 -14.75
N ILE A 110 9.53 8.36 -14.11
CA ILE A 110 8.60 7.45 -14.78
C ILE A 110 7.21 8.09 -14.89
N ASP A 111 6.60 7.99 -16.07
CA ASP A 111 5.23 8.44 -16.29
C ASP A 111 4.23 7.72 -15.37
N THR A 112 3.29 8.47 -14.79
CA THR A 112 2.29 7.94 -13.86
C THR A 112 1.36 6.91 -14.48
N GLU A 113 1.10 6.97 -15.79
CA GLU A 113 0.34 5.96 -16.50
C GLU A 113 1.11 4.64 -16.60
N LEU A 114 2.42 4.70 -16.84
CA LEU A 114 3.28 3.53 -16.87
C LEU A 114 3.38 2.90 -15.48
N LEU A 115 3.56 3.72 -14.43
CA LEU A 115 3.62 3.26 -13.05
C LEU A 115 2.33 2.55 -12.61
N ARG A 116 1.17 3.10 -13.01
CA ARG A 116 -0.15 2.49 -12.79
C ARG A 116 -0.29 1.16 -13.51
N LYS A 117 0.15 1.04 -14.77
CA LYS A 117 0.12 -0.22 -15.54
C LYS A 117 1.03 -1.28 -14.91
N LEU A 118 2.25 -0.92 -14.54
CA LEU A 118 3.19 -1.82 -13.87
C LEU A 118 2.64 -2.32 -12.53
N PHE A 119 2.12 -1.41 -11.70
CA PHE A 119 1.56 -1.79 -10.40
C PHE A 119 0.31 -2.65 -10.55
N GLY A 120 -0.61 -2.31 -11.46
CA GLY A 120 -1.78 -3.14 -11.76
C GLY A 120 -1.41 -4.53 -12.28
N GLY A 121 -0.41 -4.62 -13.17
CA GLY A 121 0.13 -5.89 -13.64
C GLY A 121 0.75 -6.72 -12.51
N PHE A 122 1.52 -6.09 -11.63
CA PHE A 122 2.07 -6.74 -10.43
C PHE A 122 0.96 -7.31 -9.53
N LEU A 123 -0.11 -6.55 -9.28
CA LEU A 123 -1.24 -7.04 -8.48
C LEU A 123 -1.96 -8.22 -9.12
N LEU A 124 -2.17 -8.18 -10.44
CA LEU A 124 -2.76 -9.31 -11.16
C LEU A 124 -1.87 -10.54 -11.07
N LEU A 125 -0.56 -10.39 -11.26
CA LEU A 125 0.39 -11.50 -11.13
C LEU A 125 0.40 -12.09 -9.73
N VAL A 126 0.45 -11.27 -8.68
CA VAL A 126 0.41 -11.73 -7.29
C VAL A 126 -0.93 -12.38 -6.98
N GLY A 127 -2.05 -11.78 -7.40
CA GLY A 127 -3.39 -12.34 -7.18
C GLY A 127 -3.61 -13.67 -7.89
N ILE A 128 -3.16 -13.80 -9.15
CA ILE A 128 -3.20 -15.07 -9.89
C ILE A 128 -2.29 -16.10 -9.21
N LYS A 129 -1.06 -15.70 -8.83
CA LYS A 129 -0.14 -16.59 -8.14
C LYS A 129 -0.76 -17.10 -6.85
N GLU A 130 -1.31 -16.24 -6.00
CA GLU A 130 -1.92 -16.64 -4.73
C GLU A 130 -3.13 -17.56 -4.93
N LEU A 131 -3.95 -17.30 -5.95
CA LEU A 131 -5.12 -18.13 -6.27
C LEU A 131 -4.72 -19.53 -6.80
N LEU A 132 -3.66 -19.60 -7.60
CA LEU A 132 -3.15 -20.84 -8.19
C LEU A 132 -2.23 -21.62 -7.24
N TYR A 133 -1.54 -20.93 -6.33
CA TYR A 133 -0.71 -21.51 -5.27
C TYR A 133 -1.62 -22.00 -4.14
N ARG A 134 -2.47 -22.97 -4.47
CA ARG A 134 -3.29 -23.66 -3.50
C ARG A 134 -2.37 -24.58 -2.69
N ASP A 135 -2.27 -24.28 -1.40
CA ASP A 135 -1.52 -25.01 -0.38
C ASP A 135 -1.49 -26.51 -0.68
N LYS A 136 -0.31 -27.05 -0.98
CA LYS A 136 -0.06 -28.48 -0.78
C LYS A 136 -0.15 -28.66 0.72
N LYS A 137 -1.36 -28.99 1.18
CA LYS A 137 -1.63 -29.42 2.54
C LYS A 137 -0.74 -30.64 2.80
N ASP A 138 0.43 -30.40 3.40
CA ASP A 138 1.31 -31.47 3.85
C ASP A 138 0.51 -32.34 4.82
N LYS A 139 0.42 -33.64 4.47
CA LYS A 139 -0.24 -34.67 5.26
C LYS A 139 0.62 -35.06 6.45
#